data_AF-A0A3B9ENR2-F1
#
_entry.id   AF-A0A3B9ENR2-F1
#
_cell.length_a   1.000
_cell.length_b   1.000
_cell.length_c   1.000
_cell.angle_alpha   90.00
_cell.angle_beta   90.00
_cell.angle_gamma   90.00
#
_symmetry.space_group_name_H-M   'P 1'
#
loop_
_entity.id
_entity.type
_entity.pdbx_description
1 polymer ?
#
loop_
_entity_poly.entity_id
_entity_poly.type
_entity_poly.pdbx_seq_one_letter_code
_entity_poly.pdbx_strand_id
1 'polypeptide(L)'
;MENQAVEAMALAGSTNLDFSVVSLFMKADLVVKTVILMLFAASIWSWAIIFEKMISLRRLNKRSDKFEDRFWSGDSLDSLYDKIGSRPSDPMSAVFAAAMREWRRATP
;
A
#
# COMPACT_ATOMS: atom_id res chain seq x y z
N MET A 1 19.32 58.56 -30.15
CA MET A 1 19.85 57.83 -28.99
C MET A 1 18.73 57.18 -28.17
N GLU A 2 17.55 57.81 -28.02
CA GLU A 2 16.38 57.19 -27.36
C GLU A 2 15.91 55.87 -27.99
N ASN A 3 15.83 55.77 -29.32
CA ASN A 3 15.38 54.53 -29.99
C ASN A 3 16.30 53.33 -29.71
N GLN A 4 17.61 53.57 -29.57
CA GLN A 4 18.56 52.51 -29.20
C GLN A 4 18.41 52.08 -27.74
N ALA A 5 18.04 53.01 -26.84
CA ALA A 5 17.74 52.67 -25.46
C ALA A 5 16.44 51.84 -25.35
N VAL A 6 15.42 52.18 -26.14
CA VAL A 6 14.15 51.43 -26.21
C VAL A 6 14.33 50.04 -26.80
N GLU A 7 15.11 49.89 -27.88
CA GLU A 7 15.48 48.58 -28.43
C GLU A 7 16.31 47.75 -27.45
N ALA A 8 17.29 48.35 -26.76
CA ALA A 8 18.10 47.65 -25.78
C ALA A 8 17.28 47.18 -24.56
N MET A 9 16.31 47.98 -24.09
CA MET A 9 15.38 47.58 -23.03
C MET A 9 14.43 46.47 -23.48
N ALA A 10 13.98 46.48 -24.73
CA ALA A 10 13.17 45.41 -25.31
C ALA A 10 13.96 44.09 -25.47
N LEU A 11 15.25 44.16 -25.86
CA LEU A 11 16.15 43.00 -25.89
C LEU A 11 16.47 42.46 -24.49
N ALA A 12 16.67 43.34 -23.51
CA ALA A 12 16.92 42.95 -22.11
C ALA A 12 15.68 42.34 -21.44
N GLY A 13 14.47 42.78 -21.79
CA GLY A 13 13.21 42.18 -21.32
C GLY A 13 12.83 40.87 -22.02
N SER A 14 13.43 40.57 -23.18
CA SER A 14 13.15 39.36 -23.97
C SER A 14 14.11 38.20 -23.72
N THR A 15 15.05 38.33 -22.77
CA THR A 15 15.74 37.17 -22.20
C THR A 15 14.74 36.35 -21.38
N ASN A 16 13.96 35.53 -22.08
CA ASN A 16 13.12 34.49 -21.51
C ASN A 16 14.04 33.45 -20.87
N LEU A 17 14.45 33.71 -19.63
CA LEU A 17 15.02 32.68 -18.77
C LEU A 17 13.86 31.75 -18.41
N ASP A 18 13.57 30.81 -19.31
CA ASP A 18 12.49 29.84 -19.18
C ASP A 18 12.79 28.86 -18.03
N PHE A 19 12.60 29.31 -16.79
CA PHE A 19 12.66 28.51 -15.57
C PHE A 19 11.37 27.71 -15.33
N SER A 20 10.78 27.19 -16.40
CA SER A 20 9.70 26.22 -16.28
C SER A 20 10.27 24.86 -15.91
N VAL A 21 9.59 24.12 -15.03
CA VAL A 21 9.94 22.71 -14.70
C VAL A 21 10.11 21.88 -15.96
N VAL A 22 9.29 22.14 -16.98
CA VAL A 22 9.36 21.47 -18.29
C VAL A 22 10.61 21.87 -19.07
N SER A 23 11.00 23.14 -19.06
CA SER A 23 12.23 23.64 -19.72
C SER A 23 13.49 23.09 -19.06
N LEU A 24 13.51 23.05 -17.72
CA LEU A 24 14.59 22.44 -16.94
C LEU A 24 14.70 20.93 -17.23
N PHE A 25 13.57 20.23 -17.33
CA PHE A 25 13.53 18.83 -17.71
C PHE A 25 14.01 18.62 -19.16
N MET A 26 13.62 19.47 -20.11
CA MET A 26 14.08 19.39 -21.50
C MET A 26 15.60 19.54 -21.59
N LYS A 27 16.17 20.50 -20.85
CA LYS A 27 17.62 20.74 -20.75
C LYS A 27 18.38 19.67 -19.94
N ALA A 28 17.68 18.87 -19.13
CA ALA A 28 18.34 17.87 -18.30
C ALA A 28 18.97 16.75 -19.12
N ASP A 29 20.11 16.26 -18.61
CA ASP A 29 20.87 15.16 -19.18
C ASP A 29 20.07 13.86 -19.25
N LEU A 30 20.45 12.99 -20.20
CA LEU A 30 19.76 11.72 -20.44
C LEU A 30 19.66 10.88 -19.15
N VAL A 31 20.72 10.88 -18.34
CA VAL A 31 20.78 10.15 -17.06
C VAL A 31 19.70 10.64 -16.09
N VAL A 32 19.51 11.95 -15.96
CA VAL A 32 18.51 12.54 -15.04
C VAL A 32 17.10 12.13 -15.47
N LYS A 33 16.82 12.16 -16.78
CA LYS A 33 15.52 11.73 -17.32
C LYS A 33 15.25 10.26 -17.01
N THR A 34 16.24 9.39 -17.16
CA THR A 34 16.12 7.96 -16.83
C THR A 34 15.87 7.74 -15.33
N VAL A 35 16.59 8.45 -14.46
CA VAL A 35 16.39 8.35 -13.00
C VAL A 35 14.99 8.78 -12.61
N ILE A 36 14.49 9.90 -13.13
CA ILE A 36 13.13 10.38 -12.86
C ILE A 36 12.09 9.34 -13.29
N LEU A 37 12.26 8.75 -14.47
CA LEU A 37 11.36 7.72 -14.98
C LEU A 37 11.38 6.45 -14.12
N MET A 38 12.57 6.02 -13.69
CA MET A 38 12.74 4.87 -12.79
C MET A 38 12.09 5.14 -11.42
N LEU A 39 12.29 6.32 -10.85
CA LEU A 39 11.67 6.71 -9.58
C LEU A 39 10.14 6.75 -9.69
N PHE A 40 9.62 7.25 -10.81
CA PHE A 40 8.18 7.27 -11.08
C PHE A 40 7.61 5.85 -11.16
N ALA A 41 8.28 4.95 -11.90
CA ALA A 41 7.88 3.55 -11.98
C ALA A 41 7.95 2.86 -10.60
N ALA A 42 9.01 3.10 -9.83
CA ALA A 42 9.17 2.57 -8.47
C ALA A 42 8.06 3.07 -7.52
N SER A 43 7.62 4.32 -7.66
CA SER A 43 6.51 4.88 -6.88
C SER A 43 5.19 4.14 -7.16
N ILE A 44 4.88 3.92 -8.45
CA ILE A 44 3.69 3.15 -8.85
C ILE A 44 3.78 1.72 -8.34
N TRP A 45 4.97 1.10 -8.44
CA TRP A 45 5.21 -0.26 -7.96
C TRP A 45 5.00 -0.38 -6.45
N SER A 46 5.49 0.60 -5.69
CA SER A 46 5.29 0.66 -4.24
C SER A 46 3.80 0.73 -3.89
N TRP A 47 3.04 1.57 -4.58
CA TRP A 47 1.59 1.64 -4.41
C TRP A 47 0.86 0.34 -4.76
N ALA A 48 1.28 -0.36 -5.82
CA ALA A 48 0.73 -1.67 -6.17
C ALA A 48 0.95 -2.71 -5.05
N ILE A 49 2.16 -2.76 -4.48
CA ILE A 49 2.47 -3.63 -3.34
C ILE A 49 1.62 -3.27 -2.12
N ILE A 50 1.47 -1.98 -1.82
CA ILE A 50 0.65 -1.51 -0.69
C ILE A 50 -0.79 -1.99 -0.85
N PHE A 51 -1.39 -1.83 -2.04
CA PHE A 51 -2.75 -2.31 -2.31
C PHE A 51 -2.86 -3.83 -2.19
N GLU A 52 -1.91 -4.59 -2.74
CA GLU A 52 -1.91 -6.05 -2.65
C GLU A 52 -1.88 -6.52 -1.19
N LYS A 53 -0.97 -5.97 -0.38
CA LYS A 53 -0.86 -6.32 1.04
C LYS A 53 -2.08 -5.88 1.82
N MET A 54 -2.62 -4.68 1.55
CA MET A 54 -3.82 -4.17 2.21
C MET A 54 -5.05 -5.03 1.92
N ILE A 55 -5.23 -5.49 0.68
CA ILE A 55 -6.32 -6.41 0.30
C ILE A 55 -6.11 -7.78 0.95
N SER A 56 -4.87 -8.28 0.97
CA SER A 56 -4.54 -9.55 1.62
C SER A 56 -4.88 -9.49 3.12
N LEU A 57 -4.39 -8.48 3.83
CA LEU A 57 -4.68 -8.27 5.25
C LEU A 57 -6.18 -8.12 5.53
N ARG A 58 -6.91 -7.33 4.72
CA ARG A 58 -8.38 -7.21 4.84
C ARG A 58 -9.11 -8.53 4.59
N ARG A 59 -8.64 -9.36 3.65
CA ARG A 59 -9.18 -10.70 3.39
C ARG A 59 -8.93 -11.65 4.56
N LEU A 60 -7.78 -11.58 5.21
CA LEU A 60 -7.49 -12.33 6.42
C LEU A 60 -8.38 -11.86 7.59
N ASN A 61 -8.55 -10.55 7.79
CA ASN A 61 -9.36 -10.00 8.88
C ASN A 61 -10.85 -10.35 8.75
N LYS A 62 -11.44 -10.17 7.56
CA LYS A 62 -12.86 -10.48 7.30
C LYS A 62 -13.21 -11.95 7.54
N ARG A 63 -12.22 -12.83 7.49
CA ARG A 63 -12.31 -14.26 7.77
C ARG A 63 -12.35 -14.54 9.27
N SER A 64 -11.58 -13.79 10.07
CA SER A 64 -11.60 -13.84 11.53
C SER A 64 -12.91 -13.29 12.14
N ASP A 65 -13.49 -12.22 11.58
CA ASP A 65 -14.72 -11.60 12.12
C ASP A 65 -15.89 -12.58 12.22
N LYS A 66 -16.03 -13.49 11.25
CA LYS A 66 -17.10 -14.51 11.25
C LYS A 66 -16.92 -15.57 12.34
N PHE A 67 -15.68 -15.84 12.74
CA PHE A 67 -15.39 -16.73 13.85
C PHE A 67 -15.69 -16.02 15.18
N GLU A 68 -15.34 -14.74 15.30
CA GLU A 68 -15.60 -13.90 16.48
C GLU A 68 -17.09 -13.78 16.78
N ASP A 69 -17.93 -13.51 15.78
CA ASP A 69 -19.39 -13.47 15.94
C ASP A 69 -19.96 -14.79 16.48
N ARG A 70 -19.40 -15.93 16.05
CA ARG A 70 -19.83 -17.25 16.53
C ARG A 70 -19.32 -17.54 17.94
N PHE A 71 -18.10 -17.11 18.26
CA PHE A 71 -17.55 -17.18 19.61
C PHE A 71 -18.37 -16.36 20.61
N TRP A 72 -18.80 -15.15 20.23
CA TRP A 72 -19.65 -14.27 21.05
C TRP A 72 -21.14 -14.61 21.08
N SER A 73 -21.61 -15.47 20.17
CA SER A 73 -23.00 -15.95 20.20
C SER A 73 -23.33 -16.89 21.37
N GLY A 74 -22.36 -17.25 22.21
CA GLY A 74 -22.58 -18.06 23.41
C GLY A 74 -22.80 -19.56 23.14
N ASP A 75 -22.52 -20.03 21.93
CA ASP A 75 -22.44 -21.47 21.63
C ASP A 75 -21.22 -22.03 22.39
N SER A 76 -21.38 -23.19 23.06
CA SER A 76 -20.33 -23.76 23.91
C SER A 76 -19.01 -23.91 23.15
N LEU A 77 -17.88 -23.58 23.77
CA LEU A 77 -16.56 -23.69 23.14
C LEU A 77 -16.28 -25.09 22.57
N ASP A 78 -16.84 -26.12 23.20
CA ASP A 78 -16.81 -27.50 22.71
C ASP A 78 -17.66 -27.73 21.46
N SER A 79 -18.88 -27.20 21.37
CA SER A 79 -19.70 -27.29 20.14
C SER A 79 -19.07 -26.50 18.98
N LEU A 80 -18.38 -25.40 19.29
CA LEU A 80 -17.63 -24.61 18.32
C LEU A 80 -16.45 -25.42 17.77
N TYR A 81 -15.68 -26.08 18.65
CA TYR A 81 -14.58 -26.97 18.28
C TYR A 81 -15.06 -28.15 17.41
N ASP A 82 -16.16 -28.79 17.79
CA ASP A 82 -16.74 -29.91 17.03
C ASP A 82 -17.25 -29.46 15.64
N LYS A 83 -17.78 -28.23 15.51
CA LYS A 83 -18.22 -27.64 14.22
C LYS A 83 -17.05 -27.24 13.31
N ILE A 84 -15.90 -26.84 13.87
CA ILE A 84 -14.70 -26.46 13.10
C ILE A 84 -14.00 -27.70 12.52
N GLY A 85 -14.11 -28.85 13.20
CA GLY A 85 -13.57 -30.12 12.72
C GLY A 85 -12.06 -30.07 12.43
N SER A 86 -11.58 -30.90 11.48
CA SER A 86 -10.14 -31.05 11.16
C SER A 86 -9.58 -30.05 10.14
N ARG A 87 -10.34 -29.03 9.72
CA ARG A 87 -9.90 -28.07 8.69
C ARG A 87 -10.18 -26.62 9.12
N PRO A 88 -9.27 -26.00 9.88
CA PRO A 88 -9.38 -24.57 10.19
C PRO A 88 -9.22 -23.76 8.89
N SER A 89 -10.27 -23.05 8.50
CA SER A 89 -10.28 -22.15 7.33
C SER A 89 -9.60 -20.81 7.59
N ASP A 90 -9.41 -20.46 8.86
CA ASP A 90 -9.04 -19.11 9.29
C ASP A 90 -7.89 -19.16 10.31
N PRO A 91 -6.99 -18.17 10.35
CA PRO A 91 -5.87 -18.16 11.28
C PRO A 91 -6.32 -18.21 12.74
N MET A 92 -7.43 -17.54 13.06
CA MET A 92 -7.98 -17.50 14.41
C MET A 92 -8.57 -18.84 14.85
N SER A 93 -9.28 -19.54 13.95
CA SER A 93 -9.77 -20.89 14.23
C SER A 93 -8.64 -21.92 14.34
N ALA A 94 -7.52 -21.71 13.64
CA ALA A 94 -6.32 -22.54 13.79
C ALA A 94 -5.67 -22.38 15.17
N VAL A 95 -5.53 -21.14 15.67
CA VAL A 95 -5.00 -20.87 17.02
C VAL A 95 -5.95 -21.40 18.10
N PHE A 96 -7.26 -21.18 17.96
CA PHE A 96 -8.26 -21.71 18.88
C PHE A 96 -8.27 -23.25 18.91
N ALA A 97 -8.25 -23.90 17.74
CA ALA A 97 -8.21 -25.36 17.66
C ALA A 97 -6.91 -25.94 18.25
N ALA A 98 -5.78 -25.25 18.10
CA ALA A 98 -4.52 -25.64 18.73
C ALA A 98 -4.59 -25.52 20.26
N ALA A 99 -5.14 -24.43 20.78
CA ALA A 99 -5.33 -24.23 22.22
C ALA A 99 -6.31 -25.23 22.84
N MET A 100 -7.45 -25.48 22.17
CA MET A 100 -8.49 -26.39 22.67
C MET A 100 -8.02 -27.85 22.65
N ARG A 101 -7.23 -28.23 21.65
CA ARG A 101 -6.59 -29.55 21.56
C ARG A 101 -5.62 -29.77 22.72
N GLU A 102 -4.85 -28.76 23.09
CA GLU A 102 -3.92 -28.86 24.22
C GLU A 102 -4.67 -28.92 25.56
N TRP A 103 -5.72 -28.10 25.73
CA TRP A 103 -6.55 -28.14 26.93
C TRP A 103 -7.25 -29.49 27.13
N ARG A 104 -7.78 -30.10 26.06
CA ARG A 104 -8.36 -31.46 26.13
C ARG A 104 -7.33 -32.56 26.37
N ARG A 105 -6.05 -32.32 26.05
CA ARG A 105 -4.94 -33.24 26.41
C ARG A 105 -4.50 -33.04 27.86
N ALA A 106 -4.54 -31.81 28.35
CA ALA A 106 -4.10 -31.44 29.69
C ALA A 106 -5.17 -31.65 30.77
N THR A 107 -6.45 -31.70 30.40
CA THR A 107 -7.56 -32.00 31.30
C THR A 107 -7.77 -33.52 31.32
N PRO A 108 -7.51 -34.21 32.46
CA PRO A 108 -7.58 -35.67 32.56
C PRO A 108 -9.01 -36.21 32.60
#